data_AF-A0A9D6CDA9-F1
#
_entry.id   AF-A0A9D6CDA9-F1
#
_cell.length_a   1.000
_cell.length_b   1.000
_cell.length_c   1.000
_cell.angle_alpha   90.00
_cell.angle_beta   90.00
_cell.angle_gamma   90.00
#
_symmetry.space_group_name_H-M   'P 1'
#
loop_
_entity.id
_entity.type
_entity.pdbx_description
1 polymer ?
#
loop_
_entity_poly.entity_id
_entity_poly.type
_entity_poly.pdbx_seq_one_letter_code
_entity_poly.pdbx_strand_id
1 'polypeptide(L)' 'MNKQPIEKALDADLRLSVAAMQRAAVRARELARKTGTAIVVSRDGIVEHFQPDAPELEVLSVQEANAPYGDKA' A
#
# COMPACT_ATOMS: atom_id res chain seq x y z
N MET A 1 -4.76 -11.19 15.80
CA MET A 1 -4.02 -11.09 14.52
C MET A 1 -2.59 -11.53 14.75
N ASN A 2 -2.05 -12.43 13.92
CA ASN A 2 -0.65 -12.83 14.01
C ASN A 2 0.23 -11.63 13.62
N LYS A 3 1.22 -11.28 14.45
CA LYS A 3 2.13 -10.14 14.24
C LYS A 3 3.38 -10.52 13.44
N GLN A 4 3.44 -11.74 12.92
CA GLN A 4 4.59 -12.19 12.14
C GLN A 4 4.67 -11.43 10.81
N PRO A 5 5.88 -11.11 10.35
CA PRO A 5 6.10 -10.51 9.05
C PRO A 5 5.46 -11.34 7.93
N ILE A 6 4.89 -10.68 6.93
CA ILE A 6 4.12 -11.32 5.84
C ILE A 6 5.00 -12.24 4.98
N GLU A 7 6.32 -12.03 4.98
CA GLU A 7 7.32 -12.86 4.33
C GLU A 7 7.43 -14.26 4.95
N LYS A 8 6.95 -14.43 6.20
CA LYS A 8 6.89 -15.72 6.90
C LYS A 8 5.54 -16.42 6.76
N ALA A 9 4.64 -15.91 5.92
CA ALA A 9 3.35 -16.54 5.69
C ALA A 9 3.51 -17.98 5.17
N LEU A 10 2.59 -18.86 5.60
CA LEU A 10 2.52 -20.23 5.11
C LEU A 10 2.15 -20.25 3.61
N ASP A 11 1.25 -19.33 3.22
CA ASP A 11 0.81 -19.12 1.85
C ASP A 11 1.92 -18.44 1.02
N ALA A 12 2.25 -19.05 -0.12
CA ALA A 12 3.26 -18.54 -1.04
C ALA A 12 2.87 -17.20 -1.66
N ASP A 13 1.58 -16.99 -1.96
CA ASP A 13 1.10 -15.77 -2.60
C ASP A 13 1.23 -14.58 -1.64
N LEU A 14 0.96 -14.81 -0.35
CA LEU A 14 1.16 -13.79 0.69
C LEU A 14 2.63 -13.42 0.84
N ARG A 15 3.56 -14.38 0.82
CA ARG A 15 5.00 -14.08 0.89
C ARG A 15 5.48 -13.19 -0.25
N LEU A 16 4.88 -13.35 -1.44
CA LEU A 16 5.25 -12.62 -2.65
C LEU A 16 4.46 -11.32 -2.85
N SER A 17 3.45 -11.06 -2.00
CA SER A 17 2.56 -9.90 -2.12
C SER A 17 3.31 -8.56 -2.06
N VAL A 18 4.33 -8.44 -1.19
CA VAL A 18 5.13 -7.20 -1.06
C VAL A 18 5.84 -6.86 -2.38
N ALA A 19 6.50 -7.84 -3.01
CA ALA A 19 7.17 -7.66 -4.29
C ALA A 19 6.16 -7.35 -5.42
N ALA A 20 4.96 -7.93 -5.36
CA ALA A 20 3.89 -7.60 -6.30
C ALA A 20 3.40 -6.16 -6.14
N MET A 21 3.20 -5.69 -4.91
CA MET A 21 2.79 -4.32 -4.59
C MET A 21 3.84 -3.29 -5.01
N GLN A 22 5.13 -3.56 -4.79
CA GLN A 22 6.22 -2.69 -5.25
C GLN A 22 6.19 -2.51 -6.77
N ARG A 23 6.02 -3.60 -7.54
CA ARG A 23 5.86 -3.52 -9.00
C ARG A 23 4.63 -2.72 -9.40
N ALA A 24 3.50 -2.91 -8.70
CA ALA A 24 2.27 -2.16 -8.95
C ALA A 24 2.47 -0.66 -8.70
N ALA A 25 3.17 -0.29 -7.62
CA ALA A 25 3.46 1.10 -7.28
C ALA A 25 4.32 1.79 -8.36
N VAL A 26 5.37 1.12 -8.85
CA VAL A 26 6.20 1.64 -9.96
C VAL A 26 5.34 1.89 -11.20
N ARG A 27 4.50 0.92 -11.59
CA ARG A 27 3.61 1.07 -12.75
C ARG A 27 2.57 2.18 -12.57
N ALA A 28 2.01 2.32 -11.37
CA ALA A 28 1.06 3.38 -11.07
C ALA A 28 1.70 4.76 -11.26
N ARG A 29 2.95 4.96 -10.79
CA ARG A 29 3.71 6.21 -11.00
C ARG A 29 4.01 6.46 -12.47
N GLU A 30 4.43 5.43 -13.21
CA GLU A 30 4.64 5.54 -14.66
C GLU A 30 3.38 5.99 -15.40
N LEU A 31 2.23 5.40 -15.04
CA LEU A 31 0.94 5.76 -15.63
C LEU A 31 0.56 7.20 -15.26
N ALA A 32 0.66 7.55 -13.98
CA ALA A 32 0.32 8.87 -13.47
C ALA A 32 1.16 9.99 -14.12
N ARG A 33 2.44 9.73 -14.38
CA ARG A 33 3.30 10.64 -15.16
C ARG A 33 2.82 10.81 -16.60
N LYS A 34 2.38 9.73 -17.26
CA LYS A 34 1.88 9.78 -18.64
C LYS A 34 0.55 10.51 -18.75
N THR A 35 -0.31 10.40 -17.74
CA THR A 35 -1.65 10.98 -17.74
C THR A 35 -1.74 12.34 -17.04
N GLY A 36 -0.65 12.80 -16.42
CA GLY A 36 -0.65 14.06 -15.66
C GLY A 36 -1.54 14.01 -14.41
N THR A 37 -1.70 12.84 -13.79
CA THR A 37 -2.56 12.64 -12.62
C THR A 37 -1.73 12.45 -11.35
N ALA A 38 -2.31 12.76 -10.19
CA ALA A 38 -1.69 12.49 -8.90
C ALA A 38 -1.89 11.03 -8.45
N ILE A 39 -1.00 10.54 -7.58
CA ILE A 39 -1.20 9.31 -6.81
C ILE A 39 -1.86 9.69 -5.49
N VAL A 40 -2.97 9.04 -5.14
CA VAL A 40 -3.70 9.29 -3.89
C VAL A 40 -3.49 8.10 -2.97
N VAL A 41 -3.02 8.36 -1.75
CA VAL A 41 -2.85 7.34 -0.70
C VAL A 41 -3.72 7.75 0.47
N SER A 42 -4.53 6.82 0.98
CA SER A 42 -5.18 6.99 2.27
C SER A 42 -4.42 6.17 3.31
N ARG A 43 -3.95 6.82 4.38
CA ARG A 43 -3.35 6.14 5.52
C ARG A 43 -3.80 6.77 6.84
N ASP A 44 -4.20 5.97 7.81
CA ASP A 44 -4.71 6.38 9.14
C ASP A 44 -5.87 7.39 9.02
N GLY A 45 -6.70 7.24 7.98
CA GLY A 45 -7.80 8.17 7.65
C GLY A 45 -7.35 9.50 7.05
N ILE A 46 -6.05 9.71 6.85
CA ILE A 46 -5.49 10.89 6.18
C ILE A 46 -5.36 10.58 4.70
N VAL A 47 -5.80 11.50 3.84
CA VAL A 47 -5.65 11.38 2.38
C VAL A 47 -4.53 12.28 1.91
N GLU A 48 -3.50 11.68 1.35
CA GLU A 48 -2.32 12.35 0.82
C GLU A 48 -2.28 12.25 -0.71
N HIS A 49 -1.85 13.34 -1.35
CA HIS A 49 -1.72 13.44 -2.79
C HIS A 49 -0.25 13.60 -3.16
N PHE A 50 0.26 12.70 -3.98
CA PHE A 50 1.65 12.70 -4.43
C PHE A 50 1.71 12.99 -5.92
N GLN A 51 2.61 13.91 -6.30
CA GLN A 51 3.01 14.03 -7.69
C GLN A 51 3.78 12.76 -8.10
N PRO A 52 3.68 12.31 -9.35
CA PRO A 52 4.33 11.07 -9.81
C PRO A 52 5.84 11.02 -9.52
N ASP A 53 6.50 12.18 -9.63
CA ASP A 53 7.95 12.35 -9.44
C ASP A 53 8.32 12.83 -8.02
N ALA A 54 7.36 12.88 -7.09
CA ALA A 54 7.65 13.15 -5.69
C ALA A 54 8.53 12.03 -5.11
N PRO A 55 9.51 12.37 -4.25
CA PRO A 55 10.38 11.37 -3.63
C PRO A 55 9.56 10.30 -2.93
N GLU A 56 10.03 9.06 -3.03
CA GLU A 56 9.39 7.92 -2.37
C GLU A 56 9.47 8.13 -0.86
N LEU A 57 8.32 8.20 -0.19
CA LEU A 57 8.28 8.29 1.26
C LEU A 57 8.93 7.03 1.85
N GLU A 58 9.77 7.20 2.86
CA GLU A 58 10.23 6.09 3.70
C GLU A 58 9.02 5.51 4.42
N VAL A 59 8.38 4.52 3.79
CA VAL A 59 7.26 3.79 4.36
C VAL A 59 7.79 2.88 5.46
N LEU A 60 7.80 3.37 6.70
CA LEU A 60 7.77 2.50 7.86
C LEU A 60 6.52 1.62 7.72
N SER A 61 6.73 0.30 7.65
CA SER A 61 5.71 -0.72 7.47
C SER A 61 4.80 -0.83 8.71
N VAL A 62 4.02 0.20 8.96
CA VAL A 62 2.93 0.14 9.93
C VAL A 62 1.71 -0.35 9.17
N GLN A 63 1.43 -1.63 9.35
CA GLN A 63 0.17 -2.23 8.99
C GLN A 63 -0.93 -1.47 9.76
N GLU A 64 -1.83 -0.81 9.04
CA GLU A 64 -2.91 -0.04 9.66
C GLU A 64 -3.74 -0.93 10.57
N ALA A 65 -4.21 -0.35 11.68
CA ALA A 65 -5.15 -1.04 12.53
C ALA A 65 -6.42 -1.32 11.72
N ASN A 66 -6.89 -2.58 11.74
CA ASN A 66 -8.14 -2.95 11.10
C ASN A 66 -9.26 -1.99 11.56
N ALA A 67 -9.87 -1.28 10.61
CA ALA A 67 -11.10 -0.55 10.88
C ALA A 67 -12.15 -1.53 11.45
N PRO A 68 -12.91 -1.15 12.48
CA PRO A 68 -13.98 -1.99 13.00
C PRO A 68 -15.02 -2.19 11.88
N TYR A 69 -15.05 -3.40 11.32
CA TYR A 69 -16.06 -3.79 10.35
C TYR A 69 -17.38 -3.97 11.10
N GLY A 70 -18.42 -3.26 10.64
CA GLY A 70 -19.70 -3.14 11.34
C GLY A 70 -20.34 -4.48 11.66
N ASP A 71 -20.73 -4.61 12.93
CA ASP A 71 -21.63 -5.62 13.47
C ASP A 71 -22.96 -5.50 12.70
N LYS A 72 -23.17 -6.37 11.71
CA LYS A 72 -24.49 -6.53 11.10
C LYS A 72 -25.15 -7.72 11.80
N ALA A 73 -25.98 -7.37 12.78
CA ALA A 73 -26.98 -8.24 13.41
C ALA A 73 -27.94 -8.85 12.38
#